data_AF-A0A2E7QQU6-F1
#
_entry.id   AF-A0A2E7QQU6-F1
#
_cell.length_a   1.000
_cell.length_b   1.000
_cell.length_c   1.000
_cell.angle_alpha   90.00
_cell.angle_beta   90.00
_cell.angle_gamma   90.00
#
_symmetry.space_group_name_H-M   'P 1'
#
loop_
_entity.id
_entity.type
_entity.pdbx_description
1 polymer ?
#
loop_
_entity_poly.entity_id
_entity_poly.type
_entity_poly.pdbx_seq_one_letter_code
_entity_poly.pdbx_strand_id
1 'polypeptide(L)'
;MSSNTANQTLRTRYSAEVKDILQRYPDDQKRSAVMPLLFLSQKEGLQATVSVMSEIAQILDISITQVASIVGFYTLYYAHSGGKNRIQICTDLPCALRGADDFADKVCEKLGVKLGETTEDGEFTVESVMCLAACDKAPMFQVQNGDGITYHERQTISDVQAVIEQLGNVEIDKSPEGAE
;
A
#
# COMPACT_ATOMS: atom_id res chain seq x y z
N MET A 1 -1.15 32.46 8.82
CA MET A 1 -0.27 31.71 9.73
C MET A 1 -0.46 30.23 9.45
N SER A 2 0.13 29.75 8.35
CA SER A 2 0.01 28.37 7.90
C SER A 2 1.15 27.59 8.52
N SER A 3 0.84 26.76 9.49
CA SER A 3 1.81 25.94 10.21
C SER A 3 2.50 24.97 9.24
N ASN A 4 3.83 24.98 9.31
CA ASN A 4 4.76 24.31 8.43
C ASN A 4 4.86 22.81 8.76
N THR A 5 3.98 21.99 8.17
CA THR A 5 3.99 20.51 8.34
C THR A 5 5.09 19.83 7.51
N ALA A 6 5.83 20.57 6.68
CA ALA A 6 6.70 20.03 5.62
C ALA A 6 8.08 19.48 6.07
N ASN A 7 8.33 19.27 7.38
CA ASN A 7 9.66 18.85 7.85
C ASN A 7 9.64 18.02 9.15
N GLN A 8 8.60 17.21 9.36
CA GLN A 8 8.60 16.25 10.46
C GLN A 8 9.19 14.91 9.97
N THR A 9 10.31 14.52 10.58
CA THR A 9 11.08 13.32 10.25
C THR A 9 10.54 12.09 10.98
N LEU A 10 10.81 10.87 10.52
CA LEU A 10 10.41 9.62 11.20
C LEU A 10 10.86 9.59 12.66
N ARG A 11 12.08 10.07 12.94
CA ARG A 11 12.64 10.19 14.29
C ARG A 11 11.84 11.14 15.17
N THR A 12 11.20 12.16 14.61
CA THR A 12 10.47 13.17 15.38
C THR A 12 9.03 12.73 15.61
N ARG A 13 8.37 12.24 14.56
CA ARG A 13 6.94 11.92 14.58
C ARG A 13 6.63 10.54 15.17
N TYR A 14 7.50 9.56 14.96
CA TYR A 14 7.33 8.16 15.40
C TYR A 14 8.49 7.69 16.28
N SER A 15 9.02 8.57 17.13
CA SER A 15 10.19 8.29 17.97
C SER A 15 10.02 7.03 18.84
N ALA A 16 8.82 6.80 19.37
CA ALA A 16 8.50 5.66 20.21
C ALA A 16 8.52 4.36 19.41
N GLU A 17 7.89 4.34 18.24
CA GLU A 17 7.84 3.17 17.34
C GLU A 17 9.22 2.85 16.76
N VAL A 18 10.01 3.86 16.39
CA VAL A 18 11.39 3.65 15.94
C VAL A 18 12.21 2.99 17.05
N LYS A 19 12.08 3.47 18.30
CA LYS A 19 12.79 2.87 19.45
C LYS A 19 12.34 1.43 19.69
N ASP A 20 11.03 1.18 19.66
CA ASP A 20 10.46 -0.17 19.82
C ASP A 20 10.97 -1.13 18.73
N ILE A 21 10.96 -0.71 17.46
CA ILE A 21 11.49 -1.49 16.35
C ILE A 21 12.96 -1.83 16.56
N LEU A 22 13.79 -0.85 16.95
CA LEU A 22 15.23 -1.07 17.15
C LEU A 22 15.51 -2.05 18.30
N GLN A 23 14.69 -2.04 19.36
CA GLN A 23 14.84 -2.94 20.51
C GLN A 23 14.59 -4.43 20.18
N ARG A 24 13.95 -4.72 19.05
CA ARG A 24 13.71 -6.09 18.57
C ARG A 24 14.98 -6.75 18.02
N TYR A 25 16.05 -5.98 17.81
CA TYR A 25 17.30 -6.44 17.21
C TYR A 25 18.49 -6.13 18.14
N PRO A 26 19.55 -6.97 18.11
CA PRO A 26 20.81 -6.64 18.77
C PRO A 26 21.41 -5.31 18.27
N ASP A 27 22.13 -4.61 19.15
CA ASP A 27 22.71 -3.29 18.85
C ASP A 27 23.72 -3.29 17.69
N ASP A 28 24.39 -4.42 17.47
CA ASP A 28 25.34 -4.66 16.37
C ASP A 28 24.64 -5.11 15.07
N GLN A 29 23.32 -5.36 15.09
CA GLN A 29 22.53 -5.83 13.95
C GLN A 29 21.37 -4.91 13.57
N LYS A 30 21.53 -3.60 13.81
CA LYS A 30 20.51 -2.57 13.49
C LYS A 30 20.02 -2.62 12.05
N ARG A 31 20.86 -3.02 11.09
CA ARG A 31 20.47 -3.19 9.67
C ARG A 31 19.20 -4.04 9.47
N SER A 32 18.92 -5.00 10.36
CA SER A 32 17.72 -5.84 10.28
C SER A 32 16.41 -5.04 10.43
N ALA A 33 16.46 -3.83 10.97
CA ALA A 33 15.31 -2.94 11.12
C ALA A 33 14.93 -2.15 9.86
N VAL A 34 15.64 -2.29 8.72
CA VAL A 34 15.33 -1.54 7.48
C VAL A 34 13.87 -1.74 7.04
N MET A 35 13.41 -2.99 6.95
CA MET A 35 12.07 -3.30 6.46
C MET A 35 10.95 -2.78 7.38
N PRO A 36 11.00 -2.99 8.72
CA PRO A 36 10.04 -2.37 9.63
C PRO A 36 10.03 -0.84 9.59
N LEU A 37 11.20 -0.19 9.43
CA LEU A 37 11.27 1.26 9.33
C LEU A 37 10.71 1.79 7.99
N LEU A 38 10.96 1.09 6.89
CA LEU A 38 10.33 1.38 5.60
C LEU A 38 8.81 1.23 5.71
N PHE A 39 8.34 0.16 6.35
CA PHE A 39 6.91 -0.05 6.57
C PHE A 39 6.29 1.03 7.47
N LEU A 40 6.98 1.45 8.53
CA LEU A 40 6.56 2.58 9.37
C LEU A 40 6.49 3.89 8.57
N SER A 41 7.43 4.11 7.65
CA SER A 41 7.47 5.34 6.86
C SER A 41 6.27 5.52 5.93
N GLN A 42 5.59 4.43 5.58
CA GLN A 42 4.37 4.47 4.77
C GLN A 42 3.22 5.24 5.43
N LYS A 43 3.25 5.45 6.76
CA LYS A 43 2.30 6.32 7.48
C LYS A 43 2.35 7.77 6.99
N GLU A 44 3.50 8.23 6.51
CA GLU A 44 3.67 9.57 5.93
C GLU A 44 3.26 9.63 4.46
N GLY A 45 3.00 8.47 3.84
CA GLY A 45 2.70 8.32 2.44
C GLY A 45 3.35 7.06 1.86
N LEU A 46 2.70 6.43 0.89
CA LEU A 46 3.15 5.20 0.27
C LEU A 46 4.29 5.41 -0.75
N GLN A 47 5.27 6.25 -0.42
CA GLN A 47 6.44 6.48 -1.27
C GLN A 47 7.71 6.55 -0.42
N ALA A 48 8.65 5.66 -0.70
CA ALA A 48 10.00 5.70 -0.14
C ALA A 48 10.83 6.78 -0.85
N THR A 49 10.59 8.04 -0.49
CA THR A 49 11.34 9.18 -1.05
C THR A 49 12.83 9.09 -0.68
N VAL A 50 13.68 9.81 -1.42
CA VAL A 50 15.12 9.91 -1.12
C VAL A 50 15.35 10.43 0.30
N SER A 51 14.52 11.36 0.78
CA SER A 51 14.59 11.89 2.15
C SER A 51 14.31 10.79 3.18
N VAL A 52 13.23 10.02 3.00
CA VAL A 52 12.86 8.89 3.88
C VAL A 52 13.96 7.84 3.90
N MET A 53 14.48 7.43 2.74
CA MET A 53 15.54 6.43 2.66
C MET A 53 16.84 6.92 3.30
N SER A 54 17.18 8.20 3.14
CA SER A 54 18.34 8.84 3.77
C SER A 54 18.19 8.86 5.29
N GLU A 55 17.00 9.17 5.80
CA GLU A 55 16.73 9.17 7.23
C GLU A 55 16.87 7.76 7.83
N ILE A 56 16.28 6.73 7.18
CA ILE A 56 16.41 5.34 7.63
C ILE A 56 17.87 4.90 7.62
N ALA A 57 18.63 5.27 6.58
CA ALA A 57 20.06 5.01 6.50
C ALA A 57 20.83 5.61 7.69
N GLN A 58 20.50 6.85 8.09
CA GLN A 58 21.06 7.52 9.27
C GLN A 58 20.59 6.91 10.60
N ILE A 59 19.38 6.35 10.67
CA ILE A 59 18.90 5.62 11.87
C ILE A 59 19.72 4.37 12.13
N LEU A 60 20.06 3.67 11.05
CA LEU A 60 20.67 2.34 11.12
C LEU A 60 22.19 2.32 10.93
N ASP A 61 22.79 3.48 10.65
CA ASP A 61 24.21 3.63 10.31
C ASP A 61 24.63 2.76 9.12
N ILE A 62 23.84 2.85 8.04
CA ILE A 62 24.08 2.12 6.78
C ILE A 62 24.05 3.08 5.58
N SER A 63 24.42 2.59 4.39
CA SER A 63 24.32 3.39 3.17
C SER A 63 22.88 3.51 2.67
N ILE A 64 22.54 4.65 2.06
CA ILE A 64 21.26 4.83 1.36
C ILE A 64 21.07 3.79 0.25
N THR A 65 22.15 3.37 -0.43
CA THR A 65 22.12 2.33 -1.46
C THR A 65 21.61 1.00 -0.92
N GLN A 66 21.99 0.64 0.31
CA GLN A 66 21.45 -0.56 0.96
C GLN A 66 19.95 -0.44 1.19
N VAL A 67 19.44 0.72 1.63
CA VAL A 67 17.99 0.94 1.78
C VAL A 67 17.28 0.89 0.42
N ALA A 68 17.80 1.58 -0.59
CA ALA A 68 17.25 1.59 -1.94
C ALA A 68 17.23 0.20 -2.58
N SER A 69 18.21 -0.66 -2.29
CA SER A 69 18.20 -2.05 -2.77
C SER A 69 17.02 -2.87 -2.22
N ILE A 70 16.58 -2.59 -0.99
CA ILE A 70 15.41 -3.23 -0.37
C ILE A 70 14.13 -2.69 -1.01
N VAL A 71 14.04 -1.38 -1.24
CA VAL A 71 12.90 -0.77 -1.94
C VAL A 71 12.75 -1.32 -3.36
N GLY A 72 13.86 -1.50 -4.09
CA GLY A 72 13.83 -2.08 -5.43
C GLY A 72 13.58 -3.59 -5.48
N PHE A 73 13.72 -4.30 -4.35
CA PHE A 73 13.57 -5.75 -4.29
C PHE A 73 12.17 -6.18 -3.84
N TYR A 74 11.60 -5.53 -2.83
CA TYR A 74 10.29 -5.87 -2.30
C TYR A 74 9.20 -4.98 -2.92
N THR A 75 8.23 -5.62 -3.57
CA THR A 75 7.09 -4.96 -4.24
C THR A 75 6.16 -4.20 -3.29
N LEU A 76 6.30 -4.40 -1.98
CA LEU A 76 5.52 -3.71 -0.95
C LEU A 76 5.94 -2.23 -0.77
N TYR A 77 7.18 -1.88 -1.16
CA TYR A 77 7.74 -0.54 -1.02
C TYR A 77 7.81 0.15 -2.38
N TYR A 78 7.28 1.37 -2.46
CA TYR A 78 7.16 2.09 -3.73
C TYR A 78 8.20 3.20 -3.86
N ALA A 79 8.96 3.19 -4.95
CA ALA A 79 9.87 4.28 -5.30
C ALA A 79 9.13 5.51 -5.86
N HIS A 80 7.98 5.28 -6.49
CA HIS A 80 7.16 6.30 -7.13
C HIS A 80 5.88 6.57 -6.35
N SER A 81 5.36 7.79 -6.47
CA SER A 81 4.07 8.17 -5.89
C SER A 81 2.94 7.32 -6.48
N GLY A 82 1.89 7.13 -5.70
CA GLY A 82 0.62 6.56 -6.14
C GLY A 82 -0.50 7.14 -5.31
N GLY A 83 -1.65 6.49 -5.35
CA GLY A 83 -2.83 6.84 -4.57
C GLY A 83 -2.57 6.67 -3.07
N LYS A 84 -3.36 7.38 -2.26
CA LYS A 84 -3.35 7.21 -0.80
C LYS A 84 -3.72 5.78 -0.39
N ASN A 85 -4.58 5.14 -1.18
CA ASN A 85 -5.00 3.76 -1.02
C ASN A 85 -4.56 2.97 -2.26
N ARG A 86 -3.79 1.90 -2.06
CA ARG A 86 -3.45 0.94 -3.12
C ARG A 86 -4.33 -0.29 -2.98
N ILE A 87 -5.19 -0.52 -3.97
CA ILE A 87 -6.05 -1.69 -4.09
C ILE A 87 -5.26 -2.78 -4.82
N GLN A 88 -4.90 -3.83 -4.11
CA GLN A 88 -4.03 -4.90 -4.60
C GLN A 88 -4.83 -6.18 -4.76
N ILE A 89 -5.21 -6.47 -6.00
CA ILE A 89 -6.10 -7.58 -6.34
C ILE A 89 -5.26 -8.81 -6.66
N CYS A 90 -5.52 -9.91 -5.96
CA CYS A 90 -4.83 -11.16 -6.20
C CYS A 90 -5.33 -11.80 -7.51
N THR A 91 -4.46 -11.92 -8.51
CA THR A 91 -4.78 -12.55 -9.81
C THR A 91 -3.95 -13.82 -10.05
N ASP A 92 -3.39 -14.41 -8.98
CA ASP A 92 -2.73 -15.72 -9.08
C ASP A 92 -3.74 -16.84 -9.34
N LEU A 93 -3.26 -18.00 -9.80
CA LEU A 93 -4.06 -19.06 -10.42
C LEU A 93 -5.36 -19.42 -9.68
N PRO A 94 -5.38 -19.65 -8.35
CA PRO A 94 -6.64 -19.97 -7.66
C PRO A 94 -7.67 -18.84 -7.71
N CYS A 95 -7.23 -17.58 -7.66
CA CYS A 95 -8.10 -16.42 -7.76
C CYS A 95 -8.53 -16.18 -9.22
N ALA A 96 -7.63 -16.37 -10.18
CA ALA A 96 -7.95 -16.30 -11.61
C ALA A 96 -9.05 -17.31 -12.00
N LEU A 97 -8.96 -18.56 -11.52
CA LEU A 97 -10.01 -19.58 -11.70
C LEU A 97 -11.37 -19.21 -11.07
N ARG A 98 -11.40 -18.21 -10.19
CA ARG A 98 -12.59 -17.65 -9.56
C ARG A 98 -13.06 -16.34 -10.21
N GLY A 99 -12.46 -15.93 -11.31
CA GLY A 99 -12.81 -14.71 -12.06
C GLY A 99 -12.13 -13.44 -11.55
N ALA A 100 -10.95 -13.54 -10.93
CA ALA A 100 -10.23 -12.37 -10.42
C ALA A 100 -9.76 -11.40 -11.52
N ASP A 101 -9.50 -11.89 -12.73
CA ASP A 101 -9.11 -11.04 -13.86
C ASP A 101 -10.27 -10.12 -14.27
N ASP A 102 -11.44 -10.70 -14.55
CA ASP A 102 -12.68 -9.94 -14.84
C ASP A 102 -13.06 -9.00 -13.69
N PHE A 103 -12.84 -9.43 -12.44
CA PHE A 103 -13.07 -8.59 -11.26
C PHE A 103 -12.13 -7.37 -11.23
N ALA A 104 -10.84 -7.56 -11.52
CA ALA A 104 -9.88 -6.46 -11.57
C ALA A 104 -10.24 -5.45 -12.67
N ASP A 105 -10.64 -5.93 -13.85
CA ASP A 105 -11.07 -5.08 -14.97
C ASP A 105 -12.29 -4.24 -14.60
N LYS A 106 -13.32 -4.84 -13.98
CA LYS A 106 -14.51 -4.11 -13.50
C LYS A 106 -14.19 -3.08 -12.42
N VAL A 107 -13.25 -3.37 -11.51
CA VAL A 107 -12.80 -2.39 -10.51
C VAL A 107 -12.10 -1.21 -11.19
N CYS A 108 -11.26 -1.47 -12.19
CA CYS A 108 -10.60 -0.45 -13.00
C CYS A 108 -11.61 0.42 -13.76
N GLU A 109 -12.59 -0.19 -14.42
CA GLU A 109 -13.66 0.51 -15.15
C GLU A 109 -14.43 1.48 -14.25
N LYS A 110 -14.80 1.04 -13.03
CA LYS A 110 -15.53 1.88 -12.08
C LYS A 110 -14.74 3.06 -11.55
N LEU A 111 -13.42 2.90 -11.41
CA LEU A 111 -12.51 3.97 -10.99
C LEU A 111 -12.03 4.83 -12.18
N GLY A 112 -12.37 4.45 -13.42
CA GLY A 112 -11.95 5.17 -14.63
C GLY A 112 -10.44 5.11 -14.88
N VAL A 113 -9.76 4.07 -14.40
CA VAL A 113 -8.30 3.87 -14.51
C VAL A 113 -7.99 2.55 -15.20
N LYS A 114 -6.74 2.34 -15.61
CA LYS A 114 -6.24 1.01 -15.96
C LYS A 114 -5.51 0.37 -14.79
N LEU A 115 -5.29 -0.94 -14.91
CA LEU A 115 -4.46 -1.69 -13.98
C LEU A 115 -3.03 -1.10 -13.93
N GLY A 116 -2.58 -0.77 -12.72
CA GLY A 116 -1.31 -0.08 -12.44
C GLY A 116 -1.40 1.46 -12.43
N GLU A 117 -2.55 2.03 -12.80
CA GLU A 117 -2.75 3.48 -12.82
C GLU A 117 -3.38 4.00 -11.51
N THR A 118 -3.30 5.31 -11.34
CA THR A 118 -3.84 6.04 -10.19
C THR A 118 -4.94 6.98 -10.66
N THR A 119 -6.01 7.11 -9.88
CA THR A 119 -7.11 8.03 -10.13
C THR A 119 -6.62 9.47 -10.18
N GLU A 120 -7.30 10.34 -10.95
CA GLU A 120 -6.89 11.75 -11.12
C GLU A 120 -6.87 12.55 -9.81
N ASP A 121 -7.71 12.17 -8.85
CA ASP A 121 -7.76 12.76 -7.50
C ASP A 121 -6.63 12.28 -6.57
N GLY A 122 -5.86 11.27 -6.98
CA GLY A 122 -4.78 10.69 -6.20
C GLY A 122 -5.23 9.86 -5.00
N GLU A 123 -6.50 9.43 -4.94
CA GLU A 123 -7.01 8.64 -3.83
C GLU A 123 -6.70 7.15 -3.98
N PHE A 124 -6.79 6.60 -5.20
CA PHE A 124 -6.68 5.15 -5.45
C PHE A 124 -5.67 4.80 -6.54
N THR A 125 -4.86 3.78 -6.30
CA THR A 125 -4.13 3.03 -7.34
C THR A 125 -4.65 1.60 -7.35
N VAL A 126 -4.92 1.04 -8.53
CA VAL A 126 -5.32 -0.37 -8.67
C VAL A 126 -4.15 -1.18 -9.19
N GLU A 127 -3.81 -2.27 -8.52
CA GLU A 127 -2.67 -3.13 -8.86
C GLU A 127 -3.11 -4.59 -8.91
N SER A 128 -2.61 -5.34 -9.89
CA SER A 128 -2.63 -6.80 -9.84
C SER A 128 -1.40 -7.27 -9.08
N VAL A 129 -1.62 -8.19 -8.14
CA VAL A 129 -0.57 -8.81 -7.35
C VAL A 129 -0.69 -10.33 -7.39
N MET A 130 0.39 -11.00 -7.00
CA MET A 130 0.42 -12.46 -6.87
C MET A 130 -0.27 -12.90 -5.57
N CYS A 131 -0.17 -14.20 -5.25
CA CYS A 131 -0.85 -14.82 -4.11
C CYS A 131 -0.78 -14.00 -2.81
N LEU A 132 -1.95 -13.66 -2.27
CA LEU A 132 -2.15 -13.07 -0.93
C LEU A 132 -2.58 -14.11 0.12
N ALA A 133 -2.45 -15.40 -0.20
CA ALA A 133 -2.70 -16.53 0.72
C ALA A 133 -4.13 -16.64 1.29
N ALA A 134 -5.15 -16.17 0.56
CA ALA A 134 -6.57 -16.29 0.91
C ALA A 134 -7.38 -17.01 -0.19
N CYS A 135 -6.80 -18.05 -0.79
CA CYS A 135 -7.34 -18.73 -1.97
C CYS A 135 -8.74 -19.31 -1.78
N ASP A 136 -9.08 -19.79 -0.58
CA ASP A 136 -10.40 -20.32 -0.21
C ASP A 136 -11.50 -19.25 -0.14
N LYS A 137 -11.10 -17.98 -0.24
CA LYS A 137 -11.97 -16.81 -0.12
C LYS A 137 -11.89 -15.90 -1.35
N ALA A 138 -11.45 -16.42 -2.48
CA ALA A 138 -11.37 -15.69 -3.73
C ALA A 138 -12.76 -15.36 -4.33
N PRO A 139 -12.90 -14.26 -5.10
CA PRO A 139 -11.85 -13.26 -5.35
C PRO A 139 -11.64 -12.37 -4.11
N MET A 140 -10.40 -11.89 -3.95
CA MET A 140 -9.99 -11.12 -2.79
C MET A 140 -8.93 -10.09 -3.18
N PHE A 141 -8.85 -9.02 -2.40
CA PHE A 141 -7.84 -7.99 -2.55
C PHE A 141 -7.40 -7.51 -1.17
N GLN A 142 -6.32 -6.75 -1.12
CA GLN A 142 -5.94 -5.98 0.07
C GLN A 142 -5.87 -4.50 -0.26
N VAL A 143 -6.14 -3.65 0.73
CA VAL A 143 -5.87 -2.22 0.65
C VAL A 143 -4.65 -1.93 1.50
N GLN A 144 -3.62 -1.36 0.87
CA GLN A 144 -2.48 -0.78 1.57
C GLN A 144 -2.63 0.74 1.60
N ASN A 145 -2.53 1.33 2.79
CA ASN A 145 -2.53 2.77 3.01
C ASN A 145 -1.66 3.15 4.21
N GLY A 146 -1.75 4.40 4.67
CA GLY A 146 -0.98 4.87 5.82
C GLY A 146 -1.23 4.11 7.11
N ASP A 147 -2.41 3.49 7.27
CA ASP A 147 -2.79 2.76 8.49
C ASP A 147 -2.32 1.30 8.47
N GLY A 148 -1.87 0.78 7.32
CA GLY A 148 -1.34 -0.56 7.16
C GLY A 148 -1.94 -1.29 5.97
N ILE A 149 -2.18 -2.60 6.14
CA ILE A 149 -2.74 -3.48 5.11
C ILE A 149 -4.00 -4.14 5.65
N THR A 150 -5.11 -4.01 4.93
CA THR A 150 -6.40 -4.62 5.28
C THR A 150 -6.84 -5.59 4.19
N TYR A 151 -7.24 -6.80 4.57
CA TYR A 151 -7.69 -7.85 3.64
C TYR A 151 -9.20 -7.75 3.43
N HIS A 152 -9.62 -7.88 2.18
CA HIS A 152 -11.01 -7.89 1.75
C HIS A 152 -11.27 -9.21 1.01
N GLU A 153 -11.99 -10.10 1.68
CA GLU A 153 -12.17 -11.50 1.29
C GLU A 153 -13.59 -11.73 0.76
N ARG A 154 -13.77 -12.73 -0.13
CA ARG A 154 -15.07 -13.09 -0.76
C ARG A 154 -15.76 -11.90 -1.41
N GLN A 155 -15.01 -11.10 -2.14
CA GLN A 155 -15.47 -9.82 -2.62
C GLN A 155 -16.31 -9.96 -3.88
N THR A 156 -17.40 -9.21 -3.93
CA THR A 156 -18.12 -8.89 -5.16
C THR A 156 -17.80 -7.47 -5.59
N ILE A 157 -18.25 -7.11 -6.79
CA ILE A 157 -18.09 -5.76 -7.29
C ILE A 157 -18.79 -4.72 -6.39
N SER A 158 -19.98 -5.04 -5.86
CA SER A 158 -20.68 -4.16 -4.92
C SER A 158 -19.95 -4.01 -3.58
N ASP A 159 -19.26 -5.06 -3.11
CA ASP A 159 -18.50 -4.99 -1.87
C ASP A 159 -17.29 -4.05 -2.02
N VAL A 160 -16.57 -4.12 -3.15
CA VAL A 160 -15.43 -3.24 -3.42
C VAL A 160 -15.89 -1.79 -3.55
N GLN A 161 -17.03 -1.54 -4.19
CA GLN A 161 -17.61 -0.20 -4.27
C GLN A 161 -17.85 0.38 -2.87
N ALA A 162 -18.45 -0.41 -1.97
CA ALA A 162 -18.66 0.02 -0.59
C ALA A 162 -17.33 0.33 0.14
N VAL A 163 -16.29 -0.46 -0.12
CA VAL A 163 -14.94 -0.21 0.42
C VAL A 163 -14.34 1.09 -0.14
N ILE A 164 -14.46 1.34 -1.44
CA ILE A 164 -13.97 2.57 -2.09
C ILE A 164 -14.73 3.80 -1.56
N GLU A 165 -16.07 3.73 -1.43
CA GLU A 165 -16.90 4.80 -0.85
C GLU A 165 -16.58 5.04 0.63
N GLN A 166 -16.15 4.01 1.38
CA GLN A 166 -15.74 4.16 2.76
C GLN A 166 -14.35 4.82 2.89
N LEU A 167 -13.42 4.49 1.99
CA LEU A 167 -12.03 4.95 2.06
C LEU A 167 -11.80 6.30 1.37
N GLY A 168 -12.66 6.69 0.43
CA GLY A 168 -12.60 7.97 -0.27
C GLY A 168 -13.91 8.76 -0.16
N ASN A 169 -13.85 10.08 -0.32
CA ASN A 169 -15.03 10.91 -0.55
C ASN A 169 -15.47 10.85 -2.04
N VAL A 170 -15.47 9.65 -2.63
CA VAL A 170 -15.67 9.45 -4.07
C VAL A 170 -17.13 9.06 -4.33
N GLU A 171 -17.83 9.82 -5.18
CA GLU A 171 -19.12 9.41 -5.73
C GLU A 171 -18.87 8.38 -6.84
N ILE A 172 -19.12 7.10 -6.53
CA ILE A 172 -19.06 6.02 -7.54
C ILE A 172 -20.41 5.99 -8.29
N ASP A 173 -20.37 5.77 -9.60
CA ASP A 173 -21.60 5.53 -10.40
C ASP A 173 -22.39 4.34 -9.82
N LYS A 174 -23.59 4.63 -9.31
CA LYS A 174 -24.50 3.69 -8.64
C LYS A 174 -25.39 2.91 -9.61
N SER A 175 -25.01 2.82 -10.88
CA SER A 175 -25.74 2.03 -11.86
C SER A 175 -25.85 0.56 -11.37
N PRO A 176 -27.08 0.02 -11.22
CA PRO A 176 -27.28 -1.33 -10.72
C PRO A 176 -26.79 -2.34 -11.77
N GLU A 177 -25.78 -3.15 -11.42
CA GLU A 177 -25.41 -4.31 -12.23
C GLU A 177 -26.51 -5.37 -12.12
N GLY A 178 -27.00 -5.79 -13.29
CA GLY A 178 -28.19 -6.60 -13.49
C GLY A 178 -28.14 -7.95 -12.79
N ALA A 179 -29.31 -8.37 -12.33
CA ALA A 179 -29.62 -9.75 -12.03
C ALA A 179 -29.51 -10.58 -13.31
N GLU A 180 -28.60 -11.54 -13.34
CA GLU A 180 -28.67 -12.78 -14.14
C GLU A 180 -27.83 -13.87 -13.49
#